data_AF-A0A1V9F299-F1
#
_entry.id   AF-A0A1V9F299-F1
#
_cell.length_a   1.000
_cell.length_b   1.000
_cell.length_c   1.000
_cell.angle_alpha   90.00
_cell.angle_beta   90.00
_cell.angle_gamma   90.00
#
_symmetry.space_group_name_H-M   'P 1'
#
loop_
_entity.id
_entity.type
_entity.pdbx_description
1 polymer ?
#
loop_
_entity_poly.entity_id
_entity_poly.type
_entity_poly.pdbx_seq_one_letter_code
_entity_poly.pdbx_strand_id
1 'polypeptide(L)'
;MKYLLPGVLMLLTISTLKVQAQHQTPDSAALPGDNFSLQGALDLFKKAGSPEEFEKLLNTEDSKVNNLDLNEDGHTDYIKVVSKRENDVQIFVLQALVSENESQDIAVIELEKTGSENAVIDIAGDEDIFGEEIIVEPEDNQGNAYNVNRFSAGAGPDAEFAVNGIVVNVWGWPCVRYVYAPAYVVWVSPFTWRARPVWYRPWRPMPYTVYRPLRFRYRPHYAVVTTRRVVVAPRIYKPMRVTSVTVRTRHHVAVNNYRVTRKTTTVQGRHGRKYTRTTTTVRRRRR
;
A
#
# COMPACT_ATOMS: atom_id res chain seq x y z
N MET A 1 61.60 -57.84 23.88
CA MET A 1 60.98 -57.73 22.54
C MET A 1 59.49 -57.99 22.67
N LYS A 2 58.68 -57.07 22.12
CA LYS A 2 57.26 -57.18 21.72
C LYS A 2 56.18 -57.03 22.82
N TYR A 3 55.61 -55.82 22.79
CA TYR A 3 54.38 -55.31 23.42
C TYR A 3 53.13 -56.06 22.96
N LEU A 4 52.07 -56.11 23.79
CA LEU A 4 50.67 -56.19 23.34
C LEU A 4 49.75 -55.59 24.44
N LEU A 5 49.28 -54.36 24.21
CA LEU A 5 48.16 -53.72 24.93
C LEU A 5 46.83 -54.27 24.39
N PRO A 6 45.82 -54.59 25.22
CA PRO A 6 44.47 -54.80 24.72
C PRO A 6 43.79 -53.43 24.52
N GLY A 7 43.67 -53.03 23.25
CA GLY A 7 42.92 -51.84 22.84
C GLY A 7 41.42 -52.05 22.98
N VAL A 8 40.77 -51.25 23.82
CA VAL A 8 39.32 -51.13 23.89
C VAL A 8 38.84 -50.33 22.68
N LEU A 9 38.17 -51.00 21.74
CA LEU A 9 37.51 -50.37 20.60
C LEU A 9 36.14 -49.84 21.04
N MET A 10 36.08 -48.55 21.39
CA MET A 10 34.83 -47.87 21.69
C MET A 10 34.18 -47.41 20.37
N LEU A 11 33.19 -48.15 19.87
CA LEU A 11 32.38 -47.78 18.72
C LEU A 11 31.51 -46.56 19.08
N LEU A 12 31.94 -45.37 18.66
CA LEU A 12 31.16 -44.14 18.78
C LEU A 12 30.11 -44.10 17.66
N THR A 13 28.90 -44.55 17.95
CA THR A 13 27.75 -44.41 17.03
C THR A 13 27.36 -42.94 16.93
N ILE A 14 27.73 -42.27 15.84
CA ILE A 14 27.29 -40.91 15.54
C ILE A 14 25.84 -41.01 15.04
N SER A 15 24.90 -40.83 15.97
CA SER A 15 23.49 -40.68 15.65
C SER A 15 23.29 -39.35 14.92
N THR A 16 23.13 -39.38 13.60
CA THR A 16 22.74 -38.19 12.84
C THR A 16 21.31 -37.80 13.24
N LEU A 17 21.19 -36.80 14.11
CA LEU A 17 19.91 -36.12 14.34
C LEU A 17 19.50 -35.47 13.02
N LYS A 18 18.57 -36.11 12.30
CA LYS A 18 17.85 -35.44 11.22
C LYS A 18 16.99 -34.37 11.88
N VAL A 19 17.46 -33.12 11.84
CA VAL A 19 16.62 -31.96 12.12
C VAL A 19 15.51 -31.97 11.07
N GLN A 20 14.33 -32.46 11.45
CA GLN A 20 13.11 -32.21 10.70
C GLN A 20 12.86 -30.71 10.79
N ALA A 21 13.08 -30.00 9.68
CA ALA A 21 12.54 -28.67 9.50
C ALA A 21 11.05 -28.75 9.85
N GLN A 22 10.63 -28.00 10.87
CA GLN A 22 9.21 -27.80 11.13
C GLN A 22 8.63 -27.22 9.84
N HIS A 23 7.81 -28.01 9.15
CA HIS A 23 6.90 -27.49 8.14
C HIS A 23 6.13 -26.36 8.81
N GLN A 24 6.51 -25.12 8.49
CA GLN A 24 5.66 -23.98 8.76
C GLN A 24 4.34 -24.28 8.06
N THR A 25 3.32 -24.56 8.87
CA THR A 25 1.94 -24.39 8.47
C THR A 25 1.89 -23.06 7.71
N PRO A 26 1.40 -22.99 6.47
CA PRO A 26 1.25 -21.71 5.79
C PRO A 26 0.17 -20.96 6.56
N ASP A 27 0.58 -20.19 7.57
CA ASP A 27 -0.20 -19.13 8.14
C ASP A 27 -0.75 -18.34 6.96
N SER A 28 -2.08 -18.29 6.85
CA SER A 28 -2.86 -17.73 5.75
C SER A 28 -2.04 -16.91 4.76
N ALA A 29 -1.78 -17.47 3.56
CA ALA A 29 -0.94 -16.90 2.51
C ALA A 29 -0.89 -15.37 2.57
N ALA A 30 0.19 -14.83 3.15
CA ALA A 30 0.35 -13.40 3.36
C ALA A 30 0.29 -12.71 1.99
N LEU A 31 -0.54 -11.68 1.88
CA LEU A 31 -0.63 -10.91 0.64
C LEU A 31 0.67 -10.12 0.46
N PRO A 32 1.11 -9.83 -0.77
CA PRO A 32 2.26 -8.94 -0.97
C PRO A 32 2.09 -7.60 -0.24
N GLY A 33 0.87 -7.05 -0.21
CA GLY A 33 0.54 -5.83 0.52
C GLY A 33 0.75 -5.89 2.04
N ASP A 34 0.81 -7.07 2.65
CA ASP A 34 1.15 -7.21 4.07
C ASP A 34 2.58 -6.75 4.40
N ASN A 35 3.43 -6.64 3.37
CA ASN A 35 4.80 -6.14 3.42
C ASN A 35 4.93 -4.64 3.08
N PHE A 36 3.83 -3.89 3.03
CA PHE A 36 3.85 -2.43 2.82
C PHE A 36 2.91 -1.71 3.78
N SER A 37 3.31 -0.55 4.30
CA SER A 37 2.47 0.25 5.21
C SER A 37 1.86 1.46 4.50
N LEU A 38 0.55 1.42 4.20
CA LEU A 38 -0.18 2.58 3.65
C LEU A 38 -0.16 3.77 4.64
N GLN A 39 -0.39 3.50 5.92
CA GLN A 39 -0.30 4.50 6.99
C GLN A 39 1.11 5.09 7.09
N GLY A 40 2.12 4.22 7.01
CA GLY A 40 3.51 4.65 7.03
C GLY A 40 3.87 5.53 5.82
N ALA A 41 3.36 5.21 4.63
CA ALA A 41 3.56 6.05 3.45
C ALA A 41 2.97 7.45 3.63
N LEU A 42 1.75 7.59 4.18
CA LEU A 42 1.20 8.92 4.51
C LEU A 42 2.02 9.63 5.59
N ASP A 43 2.54 8.90 6.58
CA ASP A 43 3.38 9.48 7.63
C ASP A 43 4.71 10.02 7.12
N LEU A 44 5.34 9.32 6.17
CA LEU A 44 6.52 9.80 5.48
C LEU A 44 6.19 11.00 4.59
N PHE A 45 5.07 10.96 3.86
CA PHE A 45 4.63 12.07 3.01
C PHE A 45 4.34 13.34 3.82
N LYS A 46 3.75 13.19 5.01
CA LYS A 46 3.54 14.28 5.98
C LYS A 46 4.85 14.94 6.43
N LYS A 47 5.93 14.16 6.55
CA LYS A 47 7.23 14.63 7.05
C LYS A 47 8.13 15.17 5.93
N ALA A 48 8.02 14.64 4.73
CA ALA A 48 8.84 15.03 3.59
C ALA A 48 8.63 16.49 3.20
N GLY A 49 9.69 17.16 2.78
CA GLY A 49 9.67 18.49 2.18
C GLY A 49 9.30 18.51 0.70
N SER A 50 9.44 17.38 0.01
CA SER A 50 9.14 17.24 -1.43
C SER A 50 8.81 15.79 -1.81
N PRO A 51 8.24 15.55 -3.00
CA PRO A 51 8.03 14.19 -3.51
C PRO A 51 9.34 13.38 -3.67
N GLU A 52 10.45 14.04 -3.99
CA GLU A 52 11.77 13.41 -4.08
C GLU A 52 12.25 12.94 -2.70
N GLU A 53 12.13 13.79 -1.68
CA GLU A 53 12.49 13.42 -0.31
C GLU A 53 11.58 12.31 0.21
N PHE A 54 10.28 12.38 -0.11
CA PHE A 54 9.34 11.32 0.21
C PHE A 54 9.75 9.98 -0.41
N GLU A 55 10.12 9.96 -1.69
CA GLU A 55 10.64 8.76 -2.36
C GLU A 55 11.89 8.21 -1.68
N LYS A 56 12.79 9.08 -1.24
CA LYS A 56 13.98 8.68 -0.48
C LYS A 56 13.63 8.05 0.87
N LEU A 57 12.72 8.66 1.62
CA LEU A 57 12.26 8.14 2.91
C LEU A 57 11.57 6.78 2.75
N LEU A 58 10.78 6.62 1.69
CA LEU A 58 10.09 5.37 1.38
C LEU A 58 11.07 4.21 1.14
N ASN A 59 12.24 4.52 0.57
CA ASN A 59 13.31 3.58 0.26
C ASN A 59 14.46 3.64 1.29
N THR A 60 14.16 4.02 2.52
CA THR A 60 15.10 3.97 3.65
C THR A 60 14.68 2.87 4.62
N GLU A 61 15.60 1.94 4.93
CA GLU A 61 15.33 0.77 5.79
C GLU A 61 14.73 1.16 7.14
N ASP A 62 15.22 2.25 7.75
CA ASP A 62 14.80 2.68 9.09
C ASP A 62 13.34 3.11 9.17
N SER A 63 12.72 3.46 8.05
CA SER A 63 11.29 3.80 8.00
C SER A 63 10.39 2.62 8.35
N LYS A 64 10.81 1.39 8.05
CA LYS A 64 9.96 0.18 8.18
C LYS A 64 8.60 0.33 7.48
N VAL A 65 8.55 1.12 6.40
CA VAL A 65 7.34 1.31 5.57
C VAL A 65 7.33 0.36 4.38
N ASN A 66 8.49 0.14 3.78
CA ASN A 66 8.71 -0.79 2.69
C ASN A 66 9.39 -2.07 3.20
N ASN A 67 8.77 -3.22 2.97
CA ASN A 67 9.33 -4.56 3.18
C ASN A 67 9.07 -5.47 1.97
N LEU A 68 8.75 -4.87 0.82
CA LEU A 68 8.35 -5.59 -0.39
C LEU A 68 9.57 -6.22 -1.06
N ASP A 69 9.42 -7.48 -1.47
CA ASP A 69 10.33 -8.24 -2.33
C ASP A 69 9.46 -9.03 -3.30
N LEU A 70 8.90 -8.31 -4.25
CA LEU A 70 7.98 -8.79 -5.28
C LEU A 70 8.71 -9.55 -6.37
N ASN A 71 10.00 -9.28 -6.59
CA ASN A 71 10.82 -10.00 -7.56
C ASN A 71 11.44 -11.29 -6.98
N GLU A 72 11.47 -11.45 -5.65
CA GLU A 72 12.04 -12.57 -4.88
C GLU A 72 13.57 -12.68 -5.01
N ASP A 73 14.27 -11.55 -5.12
CA ASP A 73 15.74 -11.51 -5.17
C ASP A 73 16.40 -11.48 -3.77
N GLY A 74 15.58 -11.54 -2.71
CA GLY A 74 16.01 -11.54 -1.32
C GLY A 74 16.35 -10.15 -0.78
N HIS A 75 16.09 -9.11 -1.57
CA HIS A 75 16.24 -7.72 -1.18
C HIS A 75 14.97 -6.93 -1.42
N THR A 76 14.83 -5.79 -0.73
CA THR A 76 13.67 -4.94 -0.93
C THR A 76 13.64 -4.31 -2.31
N ASP A 77 12.46 -4.26 -2.92
CA ASP A 77 12.26 -3.55 -4.18
C ASP A 77 12.36 -2.04 -3.97
N TYR A 78 12.96 -1.36 -4.95
CA TYR A 78 12.93 0.09 -5.00
C TYR A 78 11.54 0.56 -5.45
N ILE A 79 10.92 1.44 -4.68
CA ILE A 79 9.62 2.05 -5.00
C ILE A 79 9.84 3.46 -5.50
N LYS A 80 9.67 3.68 -6.80
CA LYS A 80 9.72 5.02 -7.38
C LYS A 80 8.37 5.74 -7.25
N VAL A 81 8.40 7.07 -7.25
CA VAL A 81 7.20 7.90 -7.23
C VAL A 81 6.97 8.52 -8.61
N VAL A 82 5.79 8.29 -9.18
CA VAL A 82 5.35 8.91 -10.44
C VAL A 82 4.12 9.76 -10.17
N SER A 83 4.24 11.06 -10.37
CA SER A 83 3.16 11.99 -10.09
C SER A 83 2.39 12.38 -11.35
N LYS A 84 1.11 12.73 -11.20
CA LYS A 84 0.33 13.43 -12.22
C LYS A 84 -0.57 14.45 -11.57
N ARG A 85 -0.78 15.59 -12.23
CA ARG A 85 -1.67 16.66 -11.78
C ARG A 85 -2.74 16.94 -12.83
N GLU A 86 -3.97 17.14 -12.37
CA GLU A 86 -5.08 17.66 -13.15
C GLU A 86 -5.87 18.65 -12.28
N ASN A 87 -5.83 19.93 -12.65
CA ASN A 87 -6.38 21.03 -11.85
C ASN A 87 -5.82 21.01 -10.41
N ASP A 88 -6.71 21.04 -9.41
CA ASP A 88 -6.38 21.00 -7.99
C ASP A 88 -6.07 19.59 -7.46
N VAL A 89 -6.18 18.55 -8.30
CA VAL A 89 -5.94 17.16 -7.90
C VAL A 89 -4.58 16.70 -8.36
N GLN A 90 -3.83 16.11 -7.44
CA GLN A 90 -2.54 15.51 -7.70
C GLN A 90 -2.51 14.09 -7.16
N ILE A 91 -1.98 13.17 -7.96
CA ILE A 91 -1.75 11.80 -7.53
C ILE A 91 -0.25 11.50 -7.52
N PHE A 92 0.17 10.60 -6.62
CA PHE A 92 1.52 10.07 -6.53
C PHE A 92 1.43 8.55 -6.53
N VAL A 93 1.75 7.94 -7.67
CA VAL A 93 1.76 6.49 -7.84
C VAL A 93 3.06 5.95 -7.27
N LEU A 94 2.95 5.06 -6.30
CA LEU A 94 4.06 4.32 -5.70
C LEU A 94 4.27 3.04 -6.50
N GLN A 95 5.36 2.96 -7.25
CA GLN A 95 5.60 1.89 -8.22
C GLN A 95 6.89 1.14 -7.90
N ALA A 96 6.77 -0.15 -7.59
CA ALA A 96 7.92 -1.03 -7.39
C ALA A 96 8.54 -1.41 -8.74
N LEU A 97 9.87 -1.34 -8.81
CA LEU A 97 10.66 -1.83 -9.94
C LEU A 97 10.90 -3.33 -9.79
N VAL A 98 10.22 -4.15 -10.60
CA VAL A 98 10.27 -5.63 -10.50
C VAL A 98 11.36 -6.23 -11.37
N SER A 99 11.52 -5.69 -12.59
CA SER A 99 12.58 -6.08 -13.52
C SER A 99 12.91 -4.93 -14.47
N GLU A 100 13.78 -5.16 -15.46
CA GLU A 100 14.08 -4.18 -16.51
C GLU A 100 12.84 -3.73 -17.30
N ASN A 101 11.87 -4.62 -17.46
CA ASN A 101 10.69 -4.41 -18.32
C ASN A 101 9.37 -4.41 -17.55
N GLU A 102 9.41 -4.71 -16.25
CA GLU A 102 8.21 -4.83 -15.42
C GLU A 102 8.28 -3.91 -14.21
N SER A 103 7.15 -3.26 -13.96
CA SER A 103 6.91 -2.49 -12.75
C SER A 103 5.52 -2.83 -12.22
N GLN A 104 5.31 -2.57 -10.94
CA GLN A 104 4.06 -2.89 -10.27
C GLN A 104 3.64 -1.72 -9.41
N ASP A 105 2.43 -1.21 -9.63
CA ASP A 105 1.85 -0.20 -8.76
C ASP A 105 1.47 -0.84 -7.41
N ILE A 106 1.86 -0.18 -6.34
CA ILE A 106 1.66 -0.62 -4.96
C ILE A 106 0.51 0.13 -4.33
N ALA A 107 0.51 1.45 -4.46
CA ALA A 107 -0.49 2.33 -3.91
C ALA A 107 -0.46 3.68 -4.62
N VAL A 108 -1.51 4.48 -4.44
CA VAL A 108 -1.61 5.83 -4.99
C VAL A 108 -1.97 6.78 -3.86
N ILE A 109 -1.13 7.77 -3.59
CA ILE A 109 -1.50 8.91 -2.76
C ILE A 109 -2.34 9.86 -3.61
N GLU A 110 -3.46 10.29 -3.08
CA GLU A 110 -4.45 11.14 -3.75
C GLU A 110 -4.59 12.42 -2.95
N LEU A 111 -4.23 13.55 -3.55
CA LEU A 111 -4.22 14.87 -2.91
C LEU A 111 -5.12 15.82 -3.68
N GLU A 112 -5.99 16.54 -2.98
CA GLU A 112 -6.86 17.56 -3.57
C GLU A 112 -6.80 18.84 -2.75
N LYS A 113 -6.52 19.96 -3.41
CA LYS A 113 -6.66 21.28 -2.82
C LYS A 113 -8.13 21.68 -2.89
N THR A 114 -8.78 21.76 -1.73
CA THR A 114 -10.21 22.06 -1.63
C THR A 114 -10.50 23.53 -1.30
N GLY A 115 -9.46 24.36 -1.12
CA GLY A 115 -9.57 25.79 -0.82
C GLY A 115 -8.21 26.48 -0.82
N SER A 116 -8.17 27.75 -0.42
CA SER A 116 -6.92 28.55 -0.37
C SER A 116 -5.87 27.93 0.55
N GLU A 117 -6.30 27.45 1.72
CA GLU A 117 -5.47 26.85 2.77
C GLU A 117 -6.01 25.50 3.24
N ASN A 118 -6.75 24.82 2.37
CA ASN A 118 -7.36 23.52 2.67
C ASN A 118 -6.95 22.50 1.62
N ALA A 119 -6.50 21.35 2.09
CA ALA A 119 -6.25 20.19 1.26
C ALA A 119 -6.63 18.91 2.01
N VAL A 120 -7.04 17.90 1.24
CA VAL A 120 -7.39 16.56 1.73
C VAL A 120 -6.52 15.53 1.04
N ILE A 121 -6.18 14.46 1.75
CA ILE A 121 -5.30 13.40 1.24
C ILE A 121 -5.80 12.03 1.65
N ASP A 122 -5.77 11.10 0.70
CA ASP A 122 -5.97 9.67 0.92
C ASP A 122 -4.79 8.89 0.32
N ILE A 123 -4.64 7.62 0.69
CA ILE A 123 -3.84 6.66 -0.05
C ILE A 123 -4.68 5.42 -0.35
N ALA A 124 -4.70 4.99 -1.61
CA ALA A 124 -5.38 3.79 -2.06
C ALA A 124 -4.35 2.69 -2.39
N GLY A 125 -4.37 1.58 -1.64
CA GLY A 125 -3.57 0.39 -1.95
C GLY A 125 -4.12 -0.35 -3.16
N ASP A 126 -3.22 -0.81 -4.04
CA ASP A 126 -3.60 -1.50 -5.27
C ASP A 126 -4.15 -2.90 -4.98
N GLU A 127 -5.30 -3.24 -5.58
CA GLU A 127 -5.98 -4.51 -5.33
C GLU A 127 -5.22 -5.76 -5.81
N ASP A 128 -4.26 -5.62 -6.74
CA ASP A 128 -3.38 -6.73 -7.14
C ASP A 128 -2.27 -7.00 -6.10
N ILE A 129 -2.10 -6.10 -5.13
CA ILE A 129 -1.12 -6.21 -4.03
C ILE A 129 -1.80 -6.52 -2.71
N PHE A 130 -2.90 -5.82 -2.41
CA PHE A 130 -3.62 -5.90 -1.14
C PHE A 130 -4.83 -6.85 -1.17
N GLY A 131 -5.13 -7.48 -2.31
CA GLY A 131 -6.29 -8.35 -2.47
C GLY A 131 -7.60 -7.59 -2.66
N GLU A 132 -7.77 -6.44 -2.01
CA GLU A 132 -8.83 -5.48 -2.29
C GLU A 132 -8.27 -4.06 -2.27
N GLU A 133 -9.03 -3.11 -2.80
CA GLU A 133 -8.69 -1.70 -2.67
C GLU A 133 -8.89 -1.28 -1.20
N ILE A 134 -7.77 -0.91 -0.55
CA ILE A 134 -7.75 -0.40 0.83
C ILE A 134 -7.47 1.09 0.77
N ILE A 135 -8.39 1.90 1.29
CA ILE A 135 -8.23 3.36 1.36
C ILE A 135 -7.88 3.73 2.80
N VAL A 136 -6.85 4.55 2.95
CA VAL A 136 -6.41 5.08 4.24
C VAL A 136 -6.38 6.59 4.18
N GLU A 137 -6.87 7.24 5.23
CA GLU A 137 -6.85 8.70 5.38
C GLU A 137 -6.29 9.09 6.77
N PRO A 138 -5.75 10.31 6.94
CA PRO A 138 -5.37 10.81 8.25
C PRO A 138 -6.58 10.91 9.20
N GLU A 139 -6.39 10.50 10.45
CA GLU A 139 -7.40 10.57 11.51
C GLU A 139 -7.16 11.78 12.42
N ASP A 140 -8.25 12.40 12.90
CA ASP A 140 -8.16 13.58 13.76
C ASP A 140 -7.85 13.21 15.21
N ASN A 141 -6.61 13.48 15.63
CA ASN A 141 -6.21 13.39 17.04
C ASN A 141 -5.76 14.74 17.60
N GLN A 142 -5.84 15.84 16.82
CA GLN A 142 -5.14 17.10 17.15
C GLN A 142 -5.92 18.38 16.78
N GLY A 143 -7.22 18.30 16.46
CA GLY A 143 -8.06 19.48 16.24
C GLY A 143 -7.83 20.19 14.90
N ASN A 144 -7.18 19.51 13.95
CA ASN A 144 -6.97 20.00 12.57
C ASN A 144 -8.05 19.50 11.61
N ALA A 145 -9.14 18.94 12.14
CA ALA A 145 -10.26 18.55 11.32
C ALA A 145 -11.28 19.66 11.13
N TYR A 146 -11.90 19.64 9.97
CA TYR A 146 -13.04 20.50 9.65
C TYR A 146 -14.18 19.66 9.09
N ASN A 147 -15.40 20.18 9.24
CA ASN A 147 -16.57 19.59 8.64
C ASN A 147 -16.53 19.86 7.13
N VAL A 148 -16.41 18.81 6.34
CA VAL A 148 -16.61 18.91 4.89
C VAL A 148 -18.07 18.61 4.59
N ASN A 149 -18.82 19.64 4.17
CA ASN A 149 -20.10 19.46 3.50
C ASN A 149 -19.82 18.98 2.06
N ARG A 150 -19.62 17.68 1.88
CA ARG A 150 -19.52 17.12 0.53
C ARG A 150 -20.92 16.75 0.06
N PHE A 151 -21.39 17.42 -0.98
CA PHE A 151 -22.60 17.01 -1.69
C PHE A 151 -22.37 15.62 -2.26
N SER A 152 -23.00 14.62 -1.65
CA SER A 152 -23.04 13.28 -2.22
C SER A 152 -23.94 13.34 -3.44
N ALA A 153 -23.35 13.34 -4.64
CA ALA A 153 -24.08 13.24 -5.88
C ALA A 153 -24.71 11.83 -5.98
N GLY A 154 -25.91 11.69 -5.40
CA GLY A 154 -26.88 10.64 -5.69
C GLY A 154 -27.19 9.67 -4.56
N ALA A 155 -28.45 9.71 -4.08
CA ALA A 155 -29.44 8.67 -4.39
C ALA A 155 -30.84 9.01 -3.80
N GLY A 156 -31.66 9.79 -4.53
CA GLY A 156 -33.10 9.91 -4.27
C GLY A 156 -33.66 11.34 -4.39
N PRO A 157 -34.98 11.52 -4.65
CA PRO A 157 -35.55 12.83 -5.02
C PRO A 157 -35.49 13.93 -3.94
N ASP A 158 -35.14 13.60 -2.69
CA ASP A 158 -35.01 14.56 -1.58
C ASP A 158 -33.68 14.39 -0.81
N ALA A 159 -32.62 13.90 -1.47
CA ALA A 159 -31.33 13.71 -0.79
C ALA A 159 -30.54 15.02 -0.64
N GLU A 160 -31.00 15.95 0.18
CA GLU A 160 -30.12 16.87 0.93
C GLU A 160 -29.68 16.16 2.22
N PHE A 161 -28.73 15.25 2.09
CA PHE A 161 -27.92 14.82 3.23
C PHE A 161 -26.50 15.33 3.02
N ALA A 162 -26.19 16.47 3.62
CA ALA A 162 -24.83 16.84 3.90
C ALA A 162 -24.27 15.78 4.86
N VAL A 163 -23.47 14.84 4.33
CA VAL A 163 -22.70 13.95 5.17
C VAL A 163 -21.59 14.79 5.77
N ASN A 164 -21.72 15.17 7.04
CA ASN A 164 -20.65 15.78 7.80
C ASN A 164 -19.53 14.74 7.97
N GLY A 165 -18.53 14.81 7.10
CA GLY A 165 -17.28 14.08 7.27
C GLY A 165 -16.27 14.97 7.98
N ILE A 166 -15.76 14.50 9.11
CA ILE A 166 -14.56 15.08 9.75
C ILE A 166 -13.38 14.75 8.83
N VAL A 167 -12.74 15.77 8.26
CA VAL A 167 -11.56 15.59 7.41
C VAL A 167 -10.40 16.41 7.95
N VAL A 168 -9.23 15.78 8.07
CA VAL A 168 -8.00 16.45 8.51
C VAL A 168 -7.48 17.37 7.40
N ASN A 169 -7.31 18.65 7.71
CA ASN A 169 -6.65 19.58 6.80
C ASN A 169 -5.15 19.27 6.75
N VAL A 170 -4.65 18.91 5.56
CA VAL A 170 -3.23 18.59 5.35
C VAL A 170 -2.44 19.70 4.65
N TRP A 171 -3.06 20.86 4.42
CA TRP A 171 -2.41 22.00 3.75
C TRP A 171 -1.08 22.39 4.38
N GLY A 172 -0.95 22.29 5.71
CA GLY A 172 0.27 22.63 6.43
C GLY A 172 1.43 21.65 6.25
N TRP A 173 1.23 20.49 5.62
CA TRP A 173 2.29 19.50 5.43
C TRP A 173 3.34 20.03 4.44
N PRO A 174 4.65 19.90 4.71
CA PRO A 174 5.69 20.50 3.86
C PRO A 174 5.61 20.02 2.40
N CYS A 175 5.46 18.71 2.17
CA CYS A 175 5.29 18.15 0.81
C CYS A 175 4.03 18.70 0.12
N VAL A 176 2.91 18.87 0.83
CA VAL A 176 1.67 19.43 0.27
C VAL A 176 1.89 20.88 -0.17
N ARG A 177 2.52 21.70 0.68
CA ARG A 177 2.86 23.08 0.30
C ARG A 177 3.83 23.14 -0.88
N TYR A 178 4.79 22.21 -0.92
CA TYR A 178 5.76 22.12 -2.01
C TYR A 178 5.07 21.88 -3.35
N VAL A 179 4.13 20.92 -3.43
CA VAL A 179 3.51 20.56 -4.70
C VAL A 179 2.46 21.55 -5.21
N TYR A 180 1.93 22.40 -4.32
CA TYR A 180 1.06 23.53 -4.70
C TYR A 180 1.80 24.86 -4.83
N ALA A 181 3.13 24.87 -4.72
CA ALA A 181 3.92 26.07 -4.95
C ALA A 181 3.89 26.44 -6.45
N PRO A 182 3.90 27.75 -6.81
CA PRO A 182 3.82 28.19 -8.21
C PRO A 182 4.92 27.63 -9.13
N ALA A 183 6.12 27.41 -8.59
CA ALA A 183 7.27 26.91 -9.34
C ALA A 183 7.36 25.37 -9.41
N TYR A 184 6.43 24.65 -8.77
CA TYR A 184 6.50 23.19 -8.73
C TYR A 184 6.21 22.57 -10.10
N VAL A 185 7.11 21.67 -10.50
CA VAL A 185 6.95 20.78 -11.65
C VAL A 185 6.68 19.37 -11.13
N VAL A 186 5.74 18.69 -11.77
CA VAL A 186 5.32 17.33 -11.42
C VAL A 186 6.54 16.40 -11.30
N TRP A 187 6.70 15.80 -10.11
CA TRP A 187 7.77 14.84 -9.86
C TRP A 187 7.51 13.52 -10.60
N VAL A 188 8.44 13.17 -11.48
CA VAL A 188 8.54 11.85 -12.09
C VAL A 188 9.92 11.32 -11.73
N SER A 189 9.97 10.26 -10.92
CA SER A 189 11.23 9.67 -10.49
C SER A 189 12.17 9.40 -11.69
N PRO A 190 13.43 9.85 -11.63
CA PRO A 190 14.42 9.58 -12.67
C PRO A 190 14.98 8.16 -12.60
N PHE A 191 14.68 7.41 -11.53
CA PHE A 191 15.31 6.13 -11.26
C PHE A 191 14.63 4.99 -12.02
N THR A 192 15.46 4.05 -12.46
CA THR A 192 15.04 2.88 -13.23
C THR A 192 15.64 1.62 -12.63
N TRP A 193 15.26 0.45 -13.14
CA TRP A 193 15.83 -0.82 -12.70
C TRP A 193 17.37 -0.82 -12.76
N ARG A 194 17.94 -0.28 -13.85
CA ARG A 194 19.39 -0.23 -14.10
C ARG A 194 20.08 0.96 -13.45
N ALA A 195 19.36 2.06 -13.22
CA ALA A 195 19.91 3.30 -12.66
C ALA A 195 19.18 3.66 -11.37
N ARG A 196 19.64 3.05 -10.26
CA ARG A 196 19.15 3.34 -8.91
C ARG A 196 19.91 4.53 -8.29
N PRO A 197 19.34 5.21 -7.28
CA PRO A 197 20.04 6.30 -6.61
C PRO A 197 21.28 5.80 -5.88
N VAL A 198 22.33 6.61 -5.83
CA VAL A 198 23.59 6.28 -5.11
C VAL A 198 23.37 6.08 -3.61
N TRP A 199 22.39 6.78 -3.03
CA TRP A 199 22.05 6.65 -1.61
C TRP A 199 21.21 5.40 -1.30
N TYR A 200 20.61 4.76 -2.31
CA TYR A 200 19.76 3.61 -2.09
C TYR A 200 20.59 2.37 -1.83
N ARG A 201 20.31 1.74 -0.69
CA ARG A 201 20.95 0.49 -0.26
C ARG A 201 19.83 -0.52 -0.02
N PRO A 202 19.59 -1.47 -0.93
CA PRO A 202 18.57 -2.48 -0.72
C PRO A 202 18.91 -3.30 0.54
N TRP A 203 17.90 -3.67 1.32
CA TRP A 203 18.06 -4.47 2.54
C TRP A 203 17.30 -5.78 2.42
N ARG A 204 17.62 -6.74 3.28
CA ARG A 204 16.87 -8.00 3.33
C ARG A 204 15.49 -7.76 3.94
N PRO A 205 14.39 -8.21 3.29
CA PRO A 205 13.08 -8.15 3.89
C PRO A 205 13.03 -8.85 5.24
N MET A 206 12.38 -8.22 6.20
CA MET A 206 12.13 -8.81 7.50
C MET A 206 11.10 -9.92 7.38
N PRO A 207 11.24 -11.04 8.11
CA PRO A 207 10.18 -12.02 8.25
C PRO A 207 8.89 -11.34 8.69
N TYR A 208 7.75 -11.76 8.14
CA TYR A 208 6.45 -11.12 8.38
C TYR A 208 6.12 -10.97 9.88
N THR A 209 6.46 -11.97 10.68
CA THR A 209 6.25 -11.98 12.14
C THR A 209 6.98 -10.83 12.85
N VAL A 210 8.15 -10.43 12.34
CA VAL A 210 8.95 -9.30 12.84
C VAL A 210 8.44 -7.98 12.26
N TYR A 211 8.10 -7.95 10.98
CA TYR A 211 7.66 -6.73 10.29
C TYR A 211 6.28 -6.25 10.77
N ARG A 212 5.34 -7.18 10.97
CA ARG A 212 3.94 -6.89 11.33
C ARG A 212 3.76 -5.92 12.50
N PRO A 213 4.41 -6.11 13.67
CA PRO A 213 4.28 -5.15 14.77
C PRO A 213 4.92 -3.78 14.45
N LEU A 214 5.98 -3.72 13.64
CA LEU A 214 6.65 -2.47 13.30
C LEU A 214 5.77 -1.56 12.45
N ARG A 215 5.13 -2.11 11.40
CA ARG A 215 4.24 -1.33 10.53
C ARG A 215 3.04 -0.76 11.27
N PHE A 216 2.62 -1.40 12.37
CA PHE A 216 1.49 -0.95 13.17
C PHE A 216 1.76 0.29 14.01
N ARG A 217 3.03 0.70 14.18
CA ARG A 217 3.38 1.97 14.83
C ARG A 217 2.72 3.18 14.16
N TYR A 218 2.48 3.11 12.86
CA TYR A 218 1.87 4.20 12.10
C TYR A 218 0.36 4.31 12.30
N ARG A 219 -0.33 3.23 12.68
CA ARG A 219 -1.80 3.18 12.75
C ARG A 219 -2.51 4.25 13.58
N PRO A 220 -2.00 4.72 14.73
CA PRO A 220 -2.76 5.61 15.62
C PRO A 220 -3.22 6.93 14.99
N HIS A 221 -2.64 7.36 13.86
CA HIS A 221 -2.94 8.64 13.22
C HIS A 221 -3.63 8.51 11.85
N TYR A 222 -4.01 7.30 11.46
CA TYR A 222 -4.57 7.03 10.13
C TYR A 222 -5.62 5.93 10.21
N ALA A 223 -6.78 6.21 9.64
CA ALA A 223 -7.92 5.31 9.62
C ALA A 223 -8.04 4.63 8.25
N VAL A 224 -8.47 3.36 8.26
CA VAL A 224 -8.92 2.68 7.04
C VAL A 224 -10.37 3.08 6.78
N VAL A 225 -10.66 3.58 5.59
CA VAL A 225 -11.98 4.06 5.20
C VAL A 225 -12.52 3.33 3.98
N THR A 226 -13.83 3.40 3.81
CA THR A 226 -14.55 2.75 2.70
C THR A 226 -14.87 3.71 1.56
N THR A 227 -14.76 5.02 1.81
CA THR A 227 -15.13 6.06 0.87
C THR A 227 -13.93 6.93 0.59
N ARG A 228 -13.67 7.16 -0.70
CA ARG A 228 -12.60 8.05 -1.17
C ARG A 228 -13.02 9.50 -1.02
N ARG A 229 -12.15 10.35 -0.47
CA ARG A 229 -12.34 11.81 -0.45
C ARG A 229 -12.04 12.38 -1.82
N VAL A 230 -10.93 11.99 -2.43
CA VAL A 230 -10.52 12.54 -3.73
C VAL A 230 -11.20 11.80 -4.90
N VAL A 231 -12.44 12.18 -5.19
CA VAL A 231 -13.31 11.49 -6.18
C VAL A 231 -12.70 11.45 -7.59
N VAL A 232 -11.91 12.47 -7.96
CA VAL A 232 -11.33 12.60 -9.31
C VAL A 232 -10.06 11.75 -9.49
N ALA A 233 -9.33 11.44 -8.42
CA ALA A 233 -8.07 10.69 -8.49
C ALA A 233 -8.15 9.35 -9.26
N PRO A 234 -9.17 8.49 -9.07
CA PRO A 234 -9.26 7.24 -9.83
C PRO A 234 -9.39 7.45 -11.34
N ARG A 235 -10.01 8.55 -11.79
CA ARG A 235 -10.09 8.89 -13.22
C ARG A 235 -8.70 9.25 -13.78
N ILE A 236 -7.88 9.90 -12.97
CA ILE A 236 -6.51 10.27 -13.33
C ILE A 236 -5.61 9.03 -13.34
N TYR A 237 -5.72 8.17 -12.31
CA TYR A 237 -4.87 7.01 -12.10
C TYR A 237 -5.11 5.87 -13.09
N LYS A 238 -6.37 5.44 -13.29
CA LYS A 238 -6.70 4.22 -14.06
C LYS A 238 -6.03 4.13 -15.44
N PRO A 239 -5.96 5.21 -16.26
CA PRO A 239 -5.32 5.14 -17.57
C PRO A 239 -3.80 4.91 -17.55
N MET A 240 -3.12 5.20 -16.43
CA MET A 240 -1.66 5.05 -16.31
C MET A 240 -1.24 3.87 -15.42
N ARG A 241 -2.20 3.16 -14.83
CA ARG A 241 -1.94 2.05 -13.91
C ARG A 241 -1.05 0.99 -14.57
N VAL A 242 -0.01 0.57 -13.86
CA VAL A 242 0.96 -0.44 -14.30
C VAL A 242 0.87 -1.68 -13.42
N THR A 243 0.93 -2.84 -14.07
CA THR A 243 0.95 -4.15 -13.38
C THR A 243 2.03 -5.03 -13.99
N SER A 244 2.68 -5.82 -13.15
CA SER A 244 3.67 -6.82 -13.55
C SER A 244 2.99 -8.17 -13.78
N VAL A 245 3.29 -8.79 -14.93
CA VAL A 245 2.83 -10.15 -15.21
C VAL A 245 3.45 -11.14 -14.24
N THR A 246 4.72 -10.93 -13.89
CA THR A 246 5.44 -11.75 -12.92
C THR A 246 4.75 -11.71 -11.55
N VAL A 247 4.53 -10.52 -11.00
CA VAL A 247 3.87 -10.34 -9.69
C VAL A 247 2.45 -10.89 -9.70
N ARG A 248 1.67 -10.55 -10.72
CA ARG A 248 0.28 -11.01 -10.85
C ARG A 248 0.23 -12.54 -10.90
N THR A 249 1.06 -13.18 -11.70
CA THR A 249 1.07 -14.65 -11.86
C THR A 249 1.53 -15.34 -10.58
N ARG A 250 2.55 -14.82 -9.92
CA ARG A 250 3.10 -15.36 -8.67
C ARG A 250 2.07 -15.32 -7.52
N HIS A 251 1.40 -14.19 -7.33
CA HIS A 251 0.53 -13.99 -6.18
C HIS A 251 -0.97 -14.21 -6.48
N HIS A 252 -1.34 -14.61 -7.71
CA HIS A 252 -2.75 -14.70 -8.11
C HIS A 252 -3.58 -15.57 -7.16
N VAL A 253 -3.07 -16.70 -6.66
CA VAL A 253 -3.84 -17.58 -5.75
C VAL A 253 -4.15 -16.87 -4.44
N ALA A 254 -3.13 -16.24 -3.83
CA ALA A 254 -3.29 -15.50 -2.59
C ALA A 254 -4.25 -14.33 -2.79
N VAL A 255 -3.97 -13.45 -3.77
CA VAL A 255 -4.80 -12.27 -4.10
C VAL A 255 -6.25 -12.66 -4.39
N ASN A 256 -6.49 -13.70 -5.19
CA ASN A 256 -7.85 -14.13 -5.53
C ASN A 256 -8.67 -14.62 -4.34
N ASN A 257 -8.04 -15.09 -3.26
CA ASN A 257 -8.75 -15.48 -2.04
C ASN A 257 -9.30 -14.29 -1.25
N TYR A 258 -8.69 -13.11 -1.45
CA TYR A 258 -9.07 -11.86 -0.80
C TYR A 258 -9.78 -10.89 -1.75
N ARG A 259 -9.87 -11.23 -3.05
CA ARG A 259 -10.54 -10.39 -4.05
C ARG A 259 -12.00 -10.16 -3.71
N VAL A 260 -12.35 -8.89 -3.60
CA VAL A 260 -13.72 -8.43 -3.41
C VAL A 260 -14.22 -7.81 -4.71
N THR A 261 -15.24 -8.40 -5.32
CA THR A 261 -15.95 -7.79 -6.44
C THR A 261 -17.23 -7.15 -5.92
N ARG A 262 -17.31 -5.82 -6.00
CA ARG A 262 -18.53 -5.06 -5.67
C ARG A 262 -19.26 -4.73 -6.97
N LYS A 263 -20.50 -5.21 -7.12
CA LYS A 263 -21.37 -4.88 -8.26
C LYS A 263 -22.59 -4.12 -7.75
N THR A 264 -22.75 -2.89 -8.21
CA THR A 264 -23.93 -2.06 -7.92
C THR A 264 -24.90 -2.14 -9.09
N THR A 265 -26.13 -2.57 -8.82
CA THR A 265 -27.19 -2.69 -9.82
C THR A 265 -28.41 -1.89 -9.38
N THR A 266 -28.99 -1.12 -10.29
CA THR A 266 -30.29 -0.49 -10.09
C THR A 266 -31.37 -1.55 -10.30
N VAL A 267 -32.12 -1.85 -9.25
CA VAL A 267 -33.18 -2.85 -9.27
C VAL A 267 -34.53 -2.14 -9.17
N GLN A 268 -35.50 -2.59 -9.94
CA GLN A 268 -36.86 -2.07 -9.90
C GLN A 268 -37.68 -2.85 -8.87
N GLY A 269 -38.20 -2.13 -7.88
CA GLY A 269 -39.08 -2.66 -6.84
C GLY A 269 -40.53 -2.73 -7.27
N ARG A 270 -41.35 -3.31 -6.38
CA ARG A 270 -42.81 -3.33 -6.53
C ARG A 270 -43.29 -1.86 -6.60
N HIS A 271 -44.16 -1.58 -7.57
CA HIS A 271 -44.67 -0.24 -7.93
C HIS A 271 -43.69 0.68 -8.69
N GLY A 272 -42.66 0.13 -9.36
CA GLY A 272 -41.82 0.90 -10.28
C GLY A 272 -40.75 1.78 -9.63
N ARG A 273 -40.64 1.77 -8.29
CA ARG A 273 -39.58 2.46 -7.56
C ARG A 273 -38.23 1.79 -7.83
N LYS A 274 -37.24 2.54 -8.30
CA LYS A 274 -35.87 2.04 -8.53
C LYS A 274 -35.05 2.21 -7.25
N TYR A 275 -34.35 1.18 -6.83
CA TYR A 275 -33.40 1.22 -5.72
C TYR A 275 -32.04 0.68 -6.14
N THR A 276 -30.99 1.26 -5.59
CA THR A 276 -29.61 0.83 -5.83
C THR A 276 -29.29 -0.33 -4.91
N ARG A 277 -28.94 -1.50 -5.46
CA ARG A 277 -28.49 -2.67 -4.70
C ARG A 277 -27.02 -2.95 -4.98
N THR A 278 -26.18 -2.86 -3.96
CA THR A 278 -24.79 -3.30 -4.04
C THR A 278 -24.70 -4.75 -3.60
N THR A 279 -24.21 -5.62 -4.49
CA THR A 279 -23.89 -7.01 -4.17
C THR A 279 -22.38 -7.14 -4.07
N THR A 280 -21.90 -7.53 -2.89
CA THR A 280 -20.48 -7.78 -2.63
C THR A 280 -20.24 -9.28 -2.71
N THR A 281 -19.47 -9.71 -3.69
CA THR A 281 -19.03 -11.11 -3.81
C THR A 281 -17.60 -11.20 -3.30
N VAL A 282 -17.42 -11.96 -2.22
CA VAL A 282 -16.09 -12.30 -1.69
C VAL A 282 -15.78 -13.73 -2.12
N ARG A 283 -14.67 -13.94 -2.83
CA ARG A 283 -14.22 -15.28 -3.22
C ARG A 283 -13.50 -15.96 -2.05
N ARG A 284 -14.20 -16.14 -0.92
CA ARG A 284 -13.61 -16.78 0.26
C ARG A 284 -13.58 -18.30 0.06
N ARG A 285 -12.39 -18.91 0.17
CA ARG A 285 -12.26 -20.38 0.27
C ARG A 285 -13.03 -20.85 1.51
N ARG A 286 -13.98 -21.78 1.35
CA ARG A 286 -14.51 -22.55 2.49
C ARG A 286 -13.33 -23.32 3.08
N ARG A 287 -13.04 -23.07 4.36
CA ARG A 287 -12.04 -23.85 5.11
C ARG A 287 -12.48 -25.31 5.16
#